data_AF-A0A7Z9IK31-F1
#
_entry.id   AF-A0A7Z9IK31-F1
#
_cell.length_a   1.000
_cell.length_b   1.000
_cell.length_c   1.000
_cell.angle_alpha   90.00
_cell.angle_beta   90.00
_cell.angle_gamma   90.00
#
_symmetry.space_group_name_H-M   'P 1'
#
loop_
_entity.id
_entity.type
_entity.pdbx_description
1 polymer ?
#
loop_
_entity_poly.entity_id
_entity_poly.type
_entity_poly.pdbx_seq_one_letter_code
_entity_poly.pdbx_strand_id
1 'polypeptide(L)'
;MKNVYLYLVAAVCAVVERERMFDPENQQLISSLADVAIEIFAAESVFLRVSKGLSNRSVDGMELYEDLEKIYFVRAVDRIRQEVNEILATLFTGPKLAEKLGELDAWLPLPVGLIEDRARVARVLLQGGGLPVFV
;
A
#
# COMPACT_ATOMS: atom_id res chain seq x y z
N MET A 1 -2.04 -6.78 -4.52
CA MET A 1 -1.70 -5.47 -5.11
C MET A 1 -0.62 -5.54 -6.21
N LYS A 2 0.10 -6.66 -6.38
CA LYS A 2 1.13 -6.83 -7.44
C LYS A 2 0.68 -6.48 -8.87
N ASN A 3 -0.58 -6.78 -9.24
CA ASN A 3 -1.12 -6.44 -10.57
C ASN A 3 -1.12 -4.93 -10.84
N VAL A 4 -1.38 -4.11 -9.81
CA VAL A 4 -1.31 -2.63 -9.89
C VAL A 4 0.11 -2.21 -10.26
N TYR A 5 1.12 -2.72 -9.55
CA TYR A 5 2.51 -2.38 -9.83
C TYR A 5 2.95 -2.81 -11.24
N LEU A 6 2.63 -4.05 -11.65
CA LEU A 6 2.97 -4.53 -12.98
C LEU A 6 2.32 -3.71 -14.09
N TYR A 7 1.08 -3.28 -13.88
CA TYR A 7 0.38 -2.39 -14.80
C TYR A 7 1.08 -1.03 -14.90
N LEU A 8 1.41 -0.39 -13.77
CA LEU A 8 2.07 0.91 -13.76
C LEU A 8 3.43 0.85 -14.47
N VAL A 9 4.22 -0.18 -14.21
CA VAL A 9 5.50 -0.39 -14.89
C VAL A 9 5.30 -0.50 -16.40
N ALA A 10 4.30 -1.28 -16.85
CA ALA A 10 3.99 -1.41 -18.27
C ALA A 10 3.55 -0.07 -18.89
N ALA A 11 2.69 0.69 -18.20
CA ALA A 11 2.23 2.00 -18.66
C ALA A 11 3.37 3.01 -18.78
N VAL A 12 4.25 3.10 -17.77
CA VAL A 12 5.43 3.97 -17.81
C VAL A 12 6.38 3.56 -18.93
N CYS A 13 6.70 2.27 -19.06
CA CYS A 13 7.58 1.79 -20.13
C CYS A 13 7.04 2.07 -21.53
N ALA A 14 5.71 2.03 -21.71
CA ALA A 14 5.08 2.29 -23.00
C ALA A 14 5.14 3.76 -23.43
N VAL A 15 5.27 4.69 -22.48
CA VAL A 15 5.31 6.13 -22.76
C VAL A 15 6.73 6.69 -22.75
N VAL A 16 7.56 6.26 -21.79
CA VAL A 16 8.92 6.78 -21.58
C VAL A 16 9.96 6.03 -22.41
N GLU A 17 9.62 4.87 -22.98
CA GLU A 17 10.57 3.88 -23.52
C GLU A 17 11.44 3.26 -22.42
N ARG A 18 11.63 1.94 -22.48
CA ARG A 18 12.27 1.19 -21.38
C ARG A 18 13.72 1.63 -21.15
N GLU A 19 14.41 1.95 -22.23
CA GLU A 19 15.83 2.30 -22.26
C GLU A 19 16.10 3.66 -21.60
N ARG A 20 15.10 4.55 -21.57
CA ARG A 20 15.17 5.91 -21.04
C ARG A 20 14.59 6.06 -19.64
N MET A 21 14.07 4.97 -19.07
CA MET A 21 13.42 4.97 -17.76
C MET A 21 14.32 5.58 -16.68
N PHE A 22 15.63 5.35 -16.75
CA PHE A 22 16.62 5.83 -15.77
C PHE A 22 17.21 7.21 -16.08
N ASP A 23 16.74 7.87 -17.13
CA ASP A 23 17.18 9.23 -17.46
C ASP A 23 16.80 10.19 -16.31
N PRO A 24 17.63 11.21 -16.02
CA PRO A 24 17.38 12.15 -14.92
C PRO A 24 16.00 12.82 -14.95
N GLU A 25 15.46 13.05 -16.14
CA GLU A 25 14.13 13.64 -16.36
C GLU A 25 12.96 12.75 -15.90
N ASN A 26 13.18 11.43 -15.78
CA ASN A 26 12.17 10.44 -15.40
C ASN A 26 12.27 10.00 -13.94
N GLN A 27 13.17 10.58 -13.14
CA GLN A 27 13.42 10.20 -11.75
C GLN A 27 12.16 10.24 -10.88
N GLN A 28 11.25 11.20 -11.11
CA GLN A 28 10.01 11.29 -10.35
C GLN A 28 9.07 10.10 -10.63
N LEU A 29 9.00 9.63 -11.89
CA LEU A 29 8.22 8.43 -12.25
C LEU A 29 8.82 7.18 -11.61
N ILE A 30 10.16 7.07 -11.58
CA ILE A 30 10.83 5.95 -10.90
C ILE A 30 10.59 6.00 -9.40
N SER A 31 10.66 7.19 -8.77
CA SER A 31 10.40 7.36 -7.34
C SER A 31 8.99 6.88 -6.99
N SER A 32 7.97 7.34 -7.72
CA SER A 32 6.59 6.91 -7.48
C SER A 32 6.39 5.40 -7.69
N LEU A 33 7.02 4.80 -8.69
CA LEU A 33 6.99 3.34 -8.86
C LEU A 33 7.67 2.62 -7.68
N ALA A 34 8.80 3.13 -7.19
CA ALA A 34 9.49 2.59 -6.04
C ALA A 34 8.64 2.70 -4.76
N ASP A 35 7.98 3.84 -4.54
CA ASP A 35 7.09 4.05 -3.39
C ASP A 35 5.91 3.06 -3.39
N VAL A 36 5.29 2.82 -4.56
CA VAL A 36 4.28 1.76 -4.72
C VAL A 36 4.84 0.38 -4.38
N ALA A 37 6.05 0.04 -4.88
CA ALA A 37 6.67 -1.24 -4.59
C ALA A 37 7.00 -1.43 -3.10
N ILE A 38 7.48 -0.38 -2.43
CA ILE A 38 7.79 -0.36 -1.00
C ILE A 38 6.51 -0.60 -0.19
N GLU A 39 5.42 0.10 -0.50
CA GLU A 39 4.17 -0.05 0.24
C GLU A 39 3.55 -1.44 0.05
N ILE A 40 3.61 -2.01 -1.16
CA ILE A 40 3.17 -3.39 -1.41
C ILE A 40 4.01 -4.37 -0.58
N PHE A 41 5.34 -4.24 -0.64
CA PHE A 41 6.25 -5.13 0.09
C PHE A 41 6.05 -5.05 1.60
N ALA A 42 5.91 -3.84 2.14
CA ALA A 42 5.70 -3.63 3.57
C ALA A 42 4.34 -4.18 4.02
N ALA A 43 3.27 -3.92 3.25
CA ALA A 43 1.94 -4.45 3.56
C ALA A 43 1.92 -5.99 3.56
N GLU A 44 2.52 -6.62 2.54
CA GLU A 44 2.65 -8.08 2.46
C GLU A 44 3.48 -8.63 3.64
N SER A 45 4.57 -7.94 4.00
CA SER A 45 5.42 -8.34 5.13
C SER A 45 4.69 -8.30 6.47
N VAL A 46 3.89 -7.26 6.71
CA VAL A 46 3.08 -7.13 7.93
C VAL A 46 2.02 -8.22 7.98
N PHE A 47 1.28 -8.42 6.89
CA PHE A 47 0.26 -9.46 6.77
C PHE A 47 0.82 -10.86 7.07
N LEU A 48 1.95 -11.21 6.44
CA LEU A 48 2.60 -12.51 6.65
C LEU A 48 3.09 -12.69 8.09
N ARG A 49 3.59 -11.63 8.73
CA ARG A 49 4.03 -11.67 10.13
C ARG A 49 2.86 -11.94 11.07
N VAL A 50 1.74 -11.26 10.87
CA VAL A 50 0.53 -11.45 11.68
C VAL A 50 -0.07 -12.83 11.45
N SER A 51 -0.19 -13.27 10.19
CA SER A 51 -0.70 -14.60 9.84
C SER A 51 0.14 -15.74 10.43
N LYS A 52 1.47 -15.59 10.44
CA LYS A 52 2.37 -16.56 11.08
C LYS A 52 2.22 -16.56 12.61
N GLY A 53 2.03 -15.39 13.22
CA GLY A 53 1.77 -15.27 14.65
C GLY A 53 0.50 -16.00 15.08
N LEU A 54 -0.59 -15.81 14.33
CA LEU A 54 -1.87 -16.50 14.53
C LEU A 54 -1.76 -18.02 14.45
N SER A 55 -0.85 -18.53 13.60
CA SER A 55 -0.64 -19.97 13.45
C SER A 55 0.10 -20.62 14.62
N ASN A 56 0.85 -19.83 15.40
CA ASN A 56 1.78 -20.31 16.43
C ASN A 56 1.34 -20.03 17.88
N ARG A 57 0.28 -19.24 18.09
CA ARG A 57 -0.22 -18.88 19.42
C ARG A 57 -1.69 -19.25 19.53
N SER A 58 -2.14 -19.67 20.72
CA SER A 58 -3.56 -19.65 21.06
C SER A 58 -4.07 -18.22 20.83
N VAL A 59 -5.20 -18.06 20.17
CA VAL A 59 -5.81 -16.80 19.65
C VAL A 59 -5.78 -15.61 20.64
N ASP A 60 -5.63 -15.88 21.94
CA ASP A 60 -5.57 -14.89 23.00
C ASP A 60 -4.36 -13.93 22.84
N GLY A 61 -4.64 -12.63 22.65
CA GLY A 61 -3.64 -11.57 22.57
C GLY A 61 -3.18 -11.14 21.17
N MET A 62 -3.80 -11.64 20.08
CA MET A 62 -3.43 -11.22 18.72
C MET A 62 -4.22 -10.01 18.17
N GLU A 63 -5.33 -9.62 18.81
CA GLU A 63 -6.21 -8.53 18.35
C GLU A 63 -5.48 -7.21 18.07
N LEU A 64 -4.50 -6.86 18.92
CA LEU A 64 -3.68 -5.66 18.71
C LEU A 64 -2.94 -5.69 17.36
N TYR A 65 -2.39 -6.85 17.01
CA TYR A 65 -1.60 -7.01 15.80
C TYR A 65 -2.48 -7.05 14.54
N GLU A 66 -3.69 -7.62 14.65
CA GLU A 66 -4.70 -7.56 13.59
C GLU A 66 -5.15 -6.11 13.34
N ASP A 67 -5.43 -5.34 14.41
CA ASP A 67 -5.76 -3.92 14.27
C ASP A 67 -4.61 -3.14 13.62
N LEU A 68 -3.36 -3.38 14.03
CA LEU A 68 -2.18 -2.73 13.46
C LEU A 68 -1.99 -3.10 11.97
N GLU A 69 -2.19 -4.36 11.61
CA GLU A 69 -2.10 -4.85 10.23
C GLU A 69 -3.17 -4.20 9.36
N LYS A 70 -4.42 -4.20 9.81
CA LYS A 70 -5.53 -3.55 9.11
C LYS A 70 -5.29 -2.06 8.91
N ILE A 71 -4.85 -1.35 9.96
CA ILE A 71 -4.53 0.08 9.88
C ILE A 71 -3.41 0.32 8.87
N TYR A 72 -2.35 -0.49 8.90
CA TYR A 72 -1.24 -0.35 7.97
C TYR A 72 -1.69 -0.61 6.53
N PHE A 73 -2.39 -1.72 6.29
CA PHE A 73 -2.86 -2.13 4.97
C PHE A 73 -3.72 -1.06 4.30
N VAL A 74 -4.71 -0.53 5.02
CA VAL A 74 -5.61 0.50 4.48
C VAL A 74 -4.84 1.79 4.14
N ARG A 75 -3.89 2.19 5.00
CA ARG A 75 -3.03 3.36 4.71
C ARG A 75 -2.09 3.13 3.53
N ALA A 76 -1.56 1.91 3.38
CA ALA A 76 -0.74 1.54 2.24
C ALA A 76 -1.54 1.63 0.94
N VAL A 77 -2.79 1.15 0.93
CA VAL A 77 -3.70 1.28 -0.22
C VAL A 77 -3.94 2.75 -0.59
N ASP A 78 -4.15 3.63 0.39
CA ASP A 78 -4.36 5.06 0.14
C ASP A 78 -3.11 5.73 -0.48
N ARG A 79 -1.91 5.40 0.01
CA ARG A 79 -0.65 5.90 -0.56
C ARG A 79 -0.42 5.35 -1.97
N ILE A 80 -0.67 4.06 -2.19
CA ILE A 80 -0.60 3.46 -3.53
C ILE A 80 -1.55 4.18 -4.48
N ARG A 81 -2.79 4.48 -4.05
CA ARG A 81 -3.75 5.23 -4.87
C ARG A 81 -3.25 6.63 -5.21
N GLN A 82 -2.61 7.32 -4.26
CA GLN A 82 -2.00 8.63 -4.52
C GLN A 82 -0.91 8.54 -5.61
N GLU A 83 0.02 7.60 -5.50
CA GLU A 83 1.09 7.42 -6.50
C GLU A 83 0.55 6.94 -7.85
N VAL A 84 -0.46 6.07 -7.87
CA VAL A 84 -1.17 5.65 -9.10
C VAL A 84 -1.75 6.87 -9.81
N ASN A 85 -2.41 7.75 -9.07
CA ASN A 85 -3.03 8.95 -9.64
C ASN A 85 -1.98 9.88 -10.24
N GLU A 86 -0.86 10.11 -9.53
CA GLU A 86 0.24 10.97 -9.99
C GLU A 86 0.89 10.42 -11.27
N ILE A 87 1.21 9.12 -11.28
CA ILE A 87 1.80 8.45 -12.45
C ILE A 87 0.82 8.56 -13.63
N LEU A 88 -0.43 8.14 -13.46
CA LEU A 88 -1.36 8.09 -14.60
C LEU A 88 -1.72 9.48 -15.12
N ALA A 89 -1.86 10.48 -14.25
CA ALA A 89 -2.10 11.86 -14.65
C ALA A 89 -0.90 12.50 -15.38
N THR A 90 0.31 12.01 -15.12
CA THR A 90 1.52 12.39 -15.88
C THR A 90 1.52 11.77 -17.28
N LEU A 91 1.04 10.53 -17.42
CA LEU A 91 1.08 9.77 -18.67
C LEU A 91 -0.11 10.01 -19.61
N PHE A 92 -1.29 10.33 -19.05
CA PHE A 92 -2.54 10.39 -19.79
C PHE A 92 -3.37 11.62 -19.42
N THR A 93 -4.23 12.04 -20.34
CA THR A 93 -5.16 13.14 -20.13
C THR A 93 -6.57 12.80 -20.63
N GLY A 94 -7.57 13.56 -20.19
CA GLY A 94 -8.94 13.47 -20.70
C GLY A 94 -9.60 12.09 -20.49
N PRO A 95 -10.39 11.60 -21.46
CA PRO A 95 -11.13 10.34 -21.31
C PRO A 95 -10.23 9.13 -21.03
N LYS A 96 -9.02 9.11 -21.60
CA LYS A 96 -8.07 8.00 -21.41
C LYS A 96 -7.54 7.93 -19.98
N LEU A 97 -7.31 9.09 -19.35
CA LEU A 97 -6.96 9.14 -17.93
C LEU A 97 -8.10 8.58 -17.07
N ALA A 98 -9.33 9.03 -17.31
CA ALA A 98 -10.51 8.57 -16.56
C ALA A 98 -10.70 7.05 -16.68
N GLU A 99 -10.51 6.49 -17.88
CA GLU A 99 -10.52 5.04 -18.10
C GLU A 99 -9.46 4.31 -17.25
N LYS A 100 -8.20 4.78 -17.27
CA LYS A 100 -7.11 4.11 -16.55
C LYS A 100 -7.24 4.20 -15.04
N LEU A 101 -7.71 5.33 -14.52
CA LEU A 101 -8.01 5.48 -13.10
C LEU A 101 -9.12 4.51 -12.67
N GLY A 102 -10.20 4.39 -13.45
CA GLY A 102 -11.30 3.48 -13.14
C GLY A 102 -10.88 2.00 -13.13
N GLU A 103 -10.01 1.59 -14.05
CA GLU A 103 -9.45 0.23 -14.09
C GLU A 103 -8.67 -0.10 -12.81
N LEU A 104 -7.83 0.82 -12.34
CA LEU A 104 -6.96 0.63 -11.18
C LEU A 104 -7.73 0.74 -9.86
N ASP A 105 -8.69 1.64 -9.76
CA ASP A 105 -9.57 1.75 -8.59
C ASP A 105 -10.40 0.47 -8.39
N ALA A 106 -10.79 -0.22 -9.47
CA ALA A 106 -11.50 -1.49 -9.37
C ALA A 106 -10.64 -2.63 -8.77
N TRP A 107 -9.31 -2.51 -8.82
CA TRP A 107 -8.39 -3.51 -8.25
C TRP A 107 -7.95 -3.17 -6.82
N LEU A 108 -8.06 -1.91 -6.42
CA LEU A 108 -7.69 -1.46 -5.09
C LEU A 108 -8.89 -1.59 -4.13
N PRO A 109 -8.67 -2.05 -2.88
CA PRO A 109 -9.73 -2.07 -1.88
C PRO A 109 -10.36 -0.68 -1.68
N LEU A 110 -11.66 -0.67 -1.38
CA LEU A 110 -12.35 0.53 -0.97
C LEU A 110 -11.81 1.03 0.38
N PRO A 111 -11.80 2.35 0.62
CA PRO A 111 -11.48 2.90 1.92
C PRO A 111 -12.41 2.34 3.00
N VAL A 112 -11.86 2.02 4.17
CA VAL A 112 -12.63 1.58 5.34
C VAL A 112 -12.32 2.47 6.53
N GLY A 113 -13.30 2.64 7.42
CA GLY A 113 -13.11 3.42 8.65
C GLY A 113 -12.14 2.73 9.61
N LEU A 114 -11.13 3.48 10.08
CA LEU A 114 -10.10 2.99 11.01
C LEU A 114 -10.20 3.60 12.42
N ILE A 115 -11.25 4.39 12.72
CA ILE A 115 -11.33 5.16 13.96
C ILE A 115 -11.36 4.25 15.18
N GLU A 116 -12.18 3.19 15.14
CA GLU A 116 -12.31 2.24 16.25
C GLU A 116 -11.04 1.39 16.43
N ASP A 117 -10.46 0.89 15.34
CA ASP A 117 -9.21 0.12 15.35
C ASP A 117 -8.08 0.96 16.00
N ARG A 118 -7.95 2.23 15.58
CA ARG A 118 -6.97 3.16 16.15
C ARG A 118 -7.21 3.43 17.63
N ALA A 119 -8.46 3.57 18.05
CA ALA A 119 -8.81 3.77 19.45
C ALA A 119 -8.49 2.54 20.30
N ARG A 120 -8.69 1.32 19.78
CA ARG A 120 -8.31 0.07 20.46
C ARG A 120 -6.80 -0.05 20.61
N VAL A 121 -6.04 0.17 19.54
CA VAL A 121 -4.56 0.21 19.58
C VAL A 121 -4.07 1.20 20.63
N ALA A 122 -4.61 2.43 20.64
CA ALA A 122 -4.21 3.45 21.62
C ALA A 122 -4.47 3.00 23.07
N ARG A 123 -5.63 2.41 23.36
CA ARG A 123 -5.95 1.89 24.70
C ARG A 123 -4.96 0.81 25.15
N VAL A 124 -4.64 -0.14 24.27
CA VAL A 124 -3.70 -1.22 24.58
C VAL A 124 -2.29 -0.68 24.84
N LEU A 125 -1.81 0.25 24.01
CA LEU A 125 -0.47 0.85 24.17
C LEU A 125 -0.35 1.66 25.47
N LEU A 126 -1.40 2.41 25.84
CA LEU A 126 -1.42 3.17 27.10
C LEU A 126 -1.40 2.25 28.33
N GLN A 127 -2.11 1.11 28.28
CA GLN A 127 -2.10 0.12 29.34
C GLN A 127 -0.75 -0.62 29.44
N GLY A 128 -0.12 -0.91 28.29
CA GLY A 128 1.16 -1.62 28.22
C GLY A 128 2.41 -0.76 28.44
N GLY A 129 2.27 0.57 28.52
CA GLY A 129 3.39 1.50 28.72
C GLY A 129 4.28 1.70 27.50
N GLY A 130 3.83 1.31 26.30
CA GLY A 130 4.61 1.46 25.06
C GLY A 130 4.30 0.40 24.00
N LEU A 131 5.16 0.32 22.99
CA LEU A 131 5.07 -0.72 21.97
C LEU A 131 5.33 -2.10 22.58
N PRO A 132 4.51 -3.12 22.28
CA PRO A 132 4.77 -4.48 22.73
C PRO A 132 6.07 -5.00 22.11
N VAL A 133 6.85 -5.74 22.89
CA VAL A 133 8.02 -6.44 22.39
C VAL A 133 7.54 -7.70 21.68
N PHE A 134 7.90 -7.88 20.41
CA PHE A 134 7.74 -9.14 19.71
C PHE A 134 8.65 -10.18 20.38
N VAL A 135 8.09 -11.04 21.23
CA VAL A 135 8.77 -12.21 21.81
C VAL A 135 8.45 -13.45 20.99
#